data_AF-A0A4U5MGK7-F1
#
_entry.id   AF-A0A4U5MGK7-F1
#
_cell.length_a   1.000
_cell.length_b   1.000
_cell.length_c   1.000
_cell.angle_alpha   90.00
_cell.angle_beta   90.00
_cell.angle_gamma   90.00
#
_symmetry.space_group_name_H-M   'P 1'
#
loop_
_entity.id
_entity.type
_entity.pdbx_description
1 polymer ?
#
loop_
_entity_poly.entity_id
_entity_poly.type
_entity_poly.pdbx_seq_one_letter_code
_entity_poly.pdbx_strand_id
1 'polypeptide(L)'
;MHSVSVLVILISFVCLSYAGKHDLMQCVFCKLITESAATELNPMSAFTLMYRRCARVGLMEPVCDQFVDQNAKQIVRLARAGIPLAQTCQALNFCRD
;
A
#
# COMPACT_ATOMS: atom_id res chain seq x y z
N MET A 1 38.28 17.90 0.65
CA MET A 1 36.92 18.02 0.06
C MET A 1 36.49 16.80 -0.78
N HIS A 2 37.11 15.61 -0.64
CA HIS A 2 36.73 14.42 -1.43
C HIS A 2 35.85 13.39 -0.67
N SER A 3 35.74 13.49 0.66
CA SER A 3 35.05 12.49 1.48
C SER A 3 33.52 12.64 1.50
N VAL A 4 32.99 13.82 1.14
CA VAL A 4 31.53 14.09 1.19
C VAL A 4 30.79 13.46 -0.01
N SER A 5 31.42 13.44 -1.19
CA SER A 5 30.81 12.91 -2.41
C SER A 5 30.58 11.40 -2.38
N VAL A 6 31.47 10.63 -1.74
CA VAL A 6 31.33 9.16 -1.65
C VAL A 6 30.16 8.76 -0.74
N LEU A 7 29.95 9.50 0.35
CA LEU A 7 28.87 9.22 1.30
C LEU A 7 27.48 9.46 0.66
N VAL A 8 27.35 10.54 -0.13
CA VAL A 8 26.09 10.87 -0.84
C VAL A 8 25.76 9.81 -1.88
N ILE A 9 26.75 9.34 -2.65
CA ILE A 9 26.56 8.29 -3.65
C ILE A 9 26.12 6.98 -2.99
N LEU A 10 26.75 6.58 -1.87
CA LEU A 10 26.38 5.37 -1.15
C LEU A 10 24.95 5.44 -0.58
N ILE A 11 24.53 6.60 -0.06
CA ILE A 11 23.14 6.80 0.41
C ILE A 11 22.15 6.72 -0.75
N SER A 12 22.48 7.27 -1.92
CA SER A 12 21.62 7.18 -3.11
C SER A 12 21.45 5.73 -3.61
N PHE A 13 22.51 4.92 -3.58
CA PHE A 13 22.44 3.50 -3.96
C PHE A 13 21.65 2.64 -2.96
N VAL A 14 21.74 2.95 -1.66
CA VAL A 14 20.95 2.26 -0.63
C VAL A 14 19.45 2.58 -0.77
N CYS A 15 19.08 3.83 -1.07
CA CYS A 15 17.69 4.20 -1.34
C CYS A 15 17.12 3.50 -2.58
N LEU A 16 17.90 3.37 -3.65
CA LEU A 16 17.45 2.69 -4.88
C LEU A 16 17.19 1.19 -4.67
N SER A 17 17.97 0.56 -3.79
CA SER A 17 17.87 -0.87 -3.48
C SER A 17 16.68 -1.23 -2.59
N TYR A 18 16.10 -0.25 -1.89
CA TYR A 18 14.95 -0.45 -0.99
C TYR A 18 13.60 -0.52 -1.74
N ALA A 19 13.55 -0.04 -2.98
CA ALA A 19 12.32 0.00 -3.78
C ALA A 19 11.82 -1.38 -4.26
N GLY A 20 12.69 -2.40 -4.31
CA GLY A 20 12.35 -3.71 -4.91
C GLY A 20 11.67 -4.72 -3.98
N LYS A 21 11.77 -4.57 -2.65
CA LYS A 21 11.17 -5.51 -1.68
C LYS A 21 9.78 -5.08 -1.20
N HIS A 22 9.43 -3.81 -1.38
CA HIS A 22 8.13 -3.26 -0.98
C HIS A 22 6.98 -3.69 -1.90
N ASP A 23 7.27 -4.07 -3.16
CA ASP A 23 6.25 -4.36 -4.18
C ASP A 23 5.33 -5.53 -3.80
N LEU A 24 5.91 -6.66 -3.34
CA LEU A 24 5.11 -7.86 -3.06
C LEU A 24 4.15 -7.66 -1.87
N MET A 25 4.65 -7.11 -0.76
CA MET A 25 3.83 -6.93 0.45
C MET A 25 2.77 -5.84 0.25
N GLN A 26 3.09 -4.77 -0.48
CA GLN A 26 2.11 -3.75 -0.85
C GLN A 26 1.01 -4.33 -1.73
N CYS A 27 1.34 -5.20 -2.69
CA CYS A 27 0.34 -5.93 -3.48
C CYS A 27 -0.58 -6.77 -2.60
N VAL A 28 0.00 -7.55 -1.68
CA VAL A 28 -0.75 -8.43 -0.76
C VAL A 28 -1.70 -7.62 0.12
N PHE A 29 -1.20 -6.56 0.78
CA PHE A 29 -2.04 -5.72 1.62
C PHE A 29 -3.10 -4.99 0.83
N CYS A 30 -2.78 -4.47 -0.36
CA CYS A 30 -3.76 -3.83 -1.22
C CYS A 30 -4.90 -4.80 -1.56
N LYS A 31 -4.60 -6.00 -2.05
CA LYS A 31 -5.62 -7.01 -2.38
C LYS A 31 -6.47 -7.36 -1.16
N LEU A 32 -5.81 -7.61 -0.02
CA LEU A 32 -6.46 -7.95 1.23
C LEU A 32 -7.48 -6.90 1.68
N ILE A 33 -7.10 -5.61 1.70
CA ILE A 33 -7.98 -4.54 2.19
C ILE A 33 -9.04 -4.13 1.16
N THR A 34 -8.72 -4.17 -0.14
CA THR A 34 -9.68 -3.86 -1.21
C THR A 34 -10.78 -4.91 -1.34
N GLU A 35 -10.46 -6.19 -1.18
CA GLU A 35 -11.45 -7.27 -1.11
C GLU A 35 -12.46 -7.03 0.01
N SER A 36 -11.98 -6.61 1.20
CA SER A 36 -12.84 -6.33 2.34
C SER A 36 -13.72 -5.08 2.17
N ALA A 37 -13.25 -4.09 1.41
CA ALA A 37 -13.97 -2.84 1.18
C ALA A 37 -14.94 -2.93 -0.02
N ALA A 38 -14.91 -4.01 -0.82
CA ALA A 38 -15.64 -4.10 -2.08
C ALA A 38 -17.15 -4.13 -1.96
N THR A 39 -17.67 -4.43 -0.78
CA THR A 39 -19.10 -4.47 -0.52
C THR A 39 -19.64 -3.16 0.07
N GLU A 40 -18.78 -2.17 0.35
CA GLU A 40 -19.17 -0.95 1.05
C GLU A 40 -19.24 0.29 0.16
N LEU A 41 -20.41 0.94 0.16
CA LEU A 41 -20.64 2.20 -0.55
C LEU A 41 -20.22 3.43 0.27
N ASN A 42 -20.15 3.30 1.60
CA ASN A 42 -19.77 4.40 2.48
C ASN A 42 -18.23 4.41 2.71
N PRO A 43 -17.57 5.57 2.52
CA PRO A 43 -16.11 5.67 2.62
C PRO A 43 -15.58 5.40 4.04
N MET A 44 -16.33 5.77 5.08
CA MET A 44 -15.93 5.59 6.47
C MET A 44 -16.10 4.12 6.88
N SER A 45 -17.16 3.44 6.40
CA SER A 45 -17.31 2.00 6.62
C SER A 45 -16.23 1.22 5.87
N ALA A 46 -15.92 1.60 4.62
CA ALA A 46 -14.83 1.02 3.85
C ALA A 46 -13.48 1.15 4.59
N PHE A 47 -13.14 2.34 5.08
CA PHE A 47 -11.90 2.58 5.83
C PHE A 47 -11.82 1.70 7.09
N THR A 48 -12.93 1.60 7.83
CA THR A 48 -13.02 0.75 9.03
C THR A 48 -12.86 -0.74 8.72
N LEU A 49 -13.41 -1.21 7.59
CA LEU A 49 -13.26 -2.60 7.16
C LEU A 49 -11.81 -2.93 6.80
N MET A 50 -11.06 -1.98 6.23
CA MET A 50 -9.64 -2.18 5.91
C MET A 50 -8.83 -2.46 7.19
N TYR A 51 -8.96 -1.69 8.27
CA TYR A 51 -8.28 -2.01 9.55
C TYR A 51 -8.77 -3.31 10.18
N ARG A 52 -10.09 -3.56 10.17
CA ARG A 52 -10.60 -4.87 10.65
C ARG A 52 -9.99 -6.04 9.90
N ARG A 53 -9.61 -5.84 8.64
CA ARG A 53 -8.92 -6.85 7.86
C ARG A 53 -7.47 -6.98 8.28
N CYS A 54 -6.77 -5.87 8.55
CA CYS A 54 -5.40 -5.87 9.08
C CYS A 54 -5.27 -6.60 10.43
N ALA A 55 -6.25 -6.46 11.33
CA ALA A 55 -6.30 -7.19 12.60
C ALA A 55 -6.32 -8.73 12.46
N ARG A 56 -6.61 -9.25 11.26
CA ARG A 56 -6.61 -10.70 10.97
C ARG A 56 -5.30 -11.21 10.37
N VAL A 57 -4.31 -10.34 10.16
CA VAL A 57 -3.01 -10.67 9.54
C VAL A 57 -1.97 -11.09 10.60
N GLY A 58 -2.29 -10.97 11.90
CA GLY A 58 -1.44 -11.42 12.99
C GLY A 58 -0.22 -10.52 13.17
N LEU A 59 0.99 -11.07 13.16
CA LEU A 59 2.24 -10.32 13.42
C LEU A 59 2.51 -9.16 12.45
N MET A 60 1.85 -9.16 11.29
CA MET A 60 1.97 -8.11 10.28
C MET A 60 0.90 -7.01 10.42
N GLU A 61 0.00 -7.09 11.41
CA GLU A 61 -1.04 -6.08 11.67
C GLU A 61 -0.50 -4.64 11.66
N PRO A 62 0.59 -4.28 12.39
CA PRO A 62 1.07 -2.90 12.41
C PRO A 62 1.54 -2.40 11.04
N VAL A 63 2.08 -3.29 10.20
CA VAL A 63 2.54 -2.95 8.85
C VAL A 63 1.36 -2.78 7.91
N CYS A 64 0.32 -3.60 8.08
CA CYS A 64 -0.93 -3.48 7.35
C CYS A 64 -1.67 -2.18 7.72
N ASP A 65 -1.74 -1.84 9.01
CA ASP A 65 -2.36 -0.60 9.48
C ASP A 65 -1.64 0.62 8.93
N GLN A 66 -0.30 0.62 8.95
CA GLN A 66 0.50 1.67 8.33
C GLN A 66 0.23 1.78 6.82
N PHE A 67 0.05 0.65 6.13
CA PHE A 67 -0.31 0.64 4.72
C PHE A 67 -1.71 1.24 4.48
N VAL A 68 -2.69 0.95 5.34
CA VAL A 68 -4.03 1.54 5.29
C VAL A 68 -3.97 3.05 5.51
N ASP A 69 -3.25 3.51 6.53
CA ASP A 69 -3.07 4.95 6.83
C ASP A 69 -2.56 5.73 5.61
N GLN A 70 -1.60 5.15 4.90
CA GLN A 70 -0.94 5.78 3.75
C GLN A 70 -1.81 5.79 2.49
N ASN A 71 -2.60 4.74 2.26
CA ASN A 71 -3.14 4.46 0.92
C ASN A 71 -4.67 4.44 0.84
N ALA A 72 -5.38 4.22 1.95
CA ALA A 72 -6.81 3.95 1.91
C ALA A 72 -7.66 5.12 1.37
N LYS A 73 -7.24 6.37 1.58
CA LYS A 73 -7.89 7.55 0.96
C LYS A 73 -7.85 7.47 -0.58
N GLN A 74 -6.71 7.09 -1.14
CA GLN A 74 -6.54 7.01 -2.59
C GLN A 74 -7.30 5.81 -3.17
N ILE A 75 -7.26 4.67 -2.47
CA ILE A 75 -8.05 3.47 -2.81
C ILE A 75 -9.54 3.79 -2.88
N VAL A 76 -10.10 4.44 -1.86
CA VAL A 76 -11.52 4.84 -1.82
C VAL A 76 -11.86 5.84 -2.93
N ARG A 77 -10.94 6.76 -3.24
CA ARG A 77 -11.13 7.72 -4.36
C ARG A 77 -11.22 7.00 -5.71
N LEU A 78 -10.37 6.02 -5.98
CA LEU A 78 -10.40 5.26 -7.22
C LEU A 78 -11.67 4.40 -7.33
N ALA A 79 -12.08 3.75 -6.23
CA ALA A 79 -13.31 2.99 -6.19
C ALA A 79 -14.54 3.87 -6.52
N ARG A 80 -14.59 5.08 -5.98
CA ARG A 80 -15.64 6.07 -6.29
C ARG A 80 -15.61 6.60 -7.72
N ALA A 81 -14.44 6.63 -8.34
CA ALA A 81 -14.29 6.96 -9.76
C ALA A 81 -14.73 5.81 -10.69
N GLY A 82 -15.22 4.69 -10.13
CA GLY A 82 -15.69 3.54 -10.88
C GLY A 82 -14.59 2.56 -11.25
N ILE A 83 -13.36 2.71 -10.74
CA ILE A 83 -12.32 1.70 -10.93
C ILE A 83 -12.69 0.46 -10.11
N PRO A 84 -12.83 -0.72 -10.74
CA PRO A 84 -13.08 -1.96 -10.01
C PRO A 84 -11.97 -2.23 -9.02
N LEU A 85 -12.31 -2.64 -7.79
CA LEU A 85 -11.33 -2.90 -6.74
C LEU A 85 -10.30 -3.98 -7.11
N ALA A 86 -10.68 -4.92 -7.98
CA ALA A 86 -9.80 -5.92 -8.58
C ALA A 86 -8.67 -5.32 -9.45
N GLN A 87 -8.85 -4.07 -9.92
CA GLN A 87 -7.88 -3.31 -10.73
C GLN A 87 -7.22 -2.18 -9.93
N THR A 88 -7.74 -1.82 -8.75
CA THR A 88 -7.22 -0.71 -7.94
C THR A 88 -5.76 -0.92 -7.53
N CYS A 89 -5.36 -2.14 -7.22
CA CYS A 89 -3.98 -2.42 -6.83
C CYS A 89 -2.98 -2.29 -7.98
N GLN A 90 -3.40 -2.62 -9.21
CA GLN A 90 -2.62 -2.39 -10.43
C GLN A 90 -2.61 -0.90 -10.78
N ALA A 91 -3.75 -0.21 -10.69
CA ALA A 91 -3.86 1.22 -10.97
C ALA A 91 -2.97 2.08 -10.05
N LEU A 92 -2.71 1.59 -8.83
CA LEU A 92 -1.81 2.21 -7.86
C LEU A 92 -0.35 1.74 -7.97
N ASN A 93 -0.05 0.87 -8.94
CA ASN A 93 1.26 0.23 -9.12
C ASN A 93 1.73 -0.56 -7.89
N PHE A 94 0.82 -1.05 -7.05
CA PHE A 94 1.18 -1.96 -5.95
C PHE A 94 1.35 -3.40 -6.43
N CYS A 95 0.62 -3.78 -7.50
CA CYS A 95 0.74 -5.09 -8.13
C CYS A 95 1.18 -4.90 -9.59
N ARG A 96 2.11 -5.74 -10.04
CA ARG A 96 2.42 -5.92 -11.46
C ARG A 96 1.62 -7.11 -12.00
N ASP A 97 1.25 -7.04 -13.28
CA ASP A 97 0.56 -8.11 -14.02
C ASP A 97 1.42 -9.37 -14.16
#